data_AF-E8NEJ0-F1
#
_entry.id   AF-E8NEJ0-F1
#
_cell.length_a   1.000
_cell.length_b   1.000
_cell.length_c   1.000
_cell.angle_alpha   90.00
_cell.angle_beta   90.00
_cell.angle_gamma   90.00
#
_symmetry.space_group_name_H-M   'P 1'
#
loop_
_entity.id
_entity.type
_entity.pdbx_description
1 polymer ?
#
loop_
_entity_poly.entity_id
_entity_poly.type
_entity_poly.pdbx_seq_one_letter_code
_entity_poly.pdbx_strand_id
1 'polypeptide(L)'
;MGRIALGAMVGLMTVAVAGCGVPPWAQGGTAESASPTASAASTPAPQPVANDLSSGSTQKTVTAGAVSATVNYWSTLSMDKWTPTALKPVSLSMVTTVTPDDGQKVYLQRATMTAVPGNETQSFAPLAAQTDQSNAPGYLVLAPYSYSQTFNVGEVPAEATFVTLQFTYEYLVQATPTSEEYAKQTASDTLTVAIARGGSAG
;
A
#
# COMPACT_ATOMS: atom_id res chain seq x y z
N MET A 1 24.82 70.13 -17.69
CA MET A 1 23.79 70.22 -18.75
C MET A 1 22.69 69.21 -18.39
N GLY A 2 21.40 69.50 -18.24
CA GLY A 2 20.63 70.74 -18.28
C GLY A 2 19.17 70.44 -17.87
N ARG A 3 18.64 71.33 -17.03
CA ARG A 3 17.26 71.86 -16.93
C ARG A 3 16.12 71.07 -16.21
N ILE A 4 15.63 71.78 -15.20
CA ILE A 4 14.44 71.69 -14.33
C ILE A 4 13.18 72.25 -15.05
N ALA A 5 11.97 71.78 -14.69
CA ALA A 5 10.67 72.51 -14.51
C ALA A 5 9.52 71.46 -14.42
N LEU A 6 8.63 71.33 -13.41
CA LEU A 6 7.79 72.22 -12.59
C LEU A 6 6.68 72.99 -13.35
N GLY A 7 5.40 72.76 -12.96
CA GLY A 7 4.22 73.59 -13.27
C GLY A 7 3.02 72.75 -13.75
N ALA A 8 1.97 72.45 -12.97
CA ALA A 8 0.95 73.28 -12.29
C ALA A 8 -0.26 73.68 -13.18
N MET A 9 -1.40 73.02 -12.90
CA MET A 9 -2.70 73.60 -12.51
C MET A 9 -3.72 74.14 -13.55
N VAL A 10 -4.99 73.82 -13.23
CA VAL A 10 -6.29 74.48 -13.51
C VAL A 10 -7.04 74.17 -14.81
N GLY A 11 -8.34 73.83 -14.67
CA GLY A 11 -9.35 74.11 -15.71
C GLY A 11 -10.64 73.29 -15.60
N LEU A 12 -11.56 73.71 -14.75
CA LEU A 12 -12.94 73.20 -14.63
C LEU A 12 -13.78 73.62 -15.87
N MET A 13 -14.59 72.72 -16.43
CA MET A 13 -15.85 73.11 -17.09
C MET A 13 -16.83 71.95 -17.19
N THR A 14 -17.99 72.13 -16.56
CA THR A 14 -19.20 71.31 -16.66
C THR A 14 -20.06 71.75 -17.85
N VAL A 15 -20.85 70.82 -18.41
CA VAL A 15 -22.31 70.92 -18.64
C VAL A 15 -22.82 69.68 -19.42
N ALA A 16 -24.02 69.26 -18.99
CA ALA A 16 -24.76 68.01 -19.20
C ALA A 16 -25.43 67.80 -20.57
N VAL A 17 -25.86 66.55 -20.88
CA VAL A 17 -27.23 66.20 -21.34
C VAL A 17 -27.59 64.75 -20.92
N ALA A 18 -28.89 64.56 -20.66
CA ALA A 18 -29.63 63.49 -19.98
C ALA A 18 -29.86 62.16 -20.73
N GLY A 19 -30.44 61.18 -20.00
CA GLY A 19 -31.25 60.08 -20.52
C GLY A 19 -30.99 58.73 -19.82
N CYS A 20 -31.63 58.43 -18.69
CA CYS A 20 -32.88 57.66 -18.55
C CYS A 20 -32.75 56.15 -18.86
N GLY A 21 -32.95 55.33 -17.81
CA GLY A 21 -33.41 53.94 -17.96
C GLY A 21 -32.81 52.97 -16.94
N VAL A 22 -33.31 52.98 -15.69
CA VAL A 22 -33.14 51.80 -14.82
C VAL A 22 -33.97 50.66 -15.42
N PRO A 23 -33.40 49.46 -15.60
CA PRO A 23 -34.12 48.33 -16.17
C PRO A 23 -35.32 47.95 -15.30
N PRO A 24 -36.48 47.63 -15.89
CA PRO A 24 -37.73 47.38 -15.15
C PRO A 24 -37.73 46.10 -14.30
N TRP A 25 -36.65 45.33 -14.28
CA TRP A 25 -36.50 44.16 -13.40
C TRP A 25 -35.87 44.51 -12.04
N ALA A 26 -35.48 45.76 -11.80
CA ALA A 26 -34.86 46.21 -10.54
C ALA A 26 -35.85 46.45 -9.39
N GLN A 27 -37.15 46.24 -9.60
CA GLN A 27 -38.19 46.41 -8.57
C GLN A 27 -38.73 45.05 -8.11
N GLY A 28 -38.10 44.49 -7.08
CA GLY A 28 -38.64 43.33 -6.39
C GLY A 28 -37.74 42.82 -5.28
N GLY A 29 -38.09 43.14 -4.03
CA GLY A 29 -37.71 42.34 -2.87
C GLY A 29 -36.64 42.96 -1.96
N THR A 30 -37.10 43.57 -0.87
CA THR A 30 -36.42 43.51 0.43
C THR A 30 -35.95 42.08 0.70
N ALA A 31 -34.66 41.86 0.92
CA ALA A 31 -34.15 40.60 1.45
C ALA A 31 -33.06 40.88 2.48
N GLU A 32 -33.29 40.28 3.65
CA GLU A 32 -32.43 40.18 4.82
C GLU A 32 -30.93 40.09 4.52
N SER A 33 -30.14 40.63 5.46
CA SER A 33 -28.72 40.32 5.58
C SER A 33 -28.53 38.81 5.67
N ALA A 34 -28.18 38.18 4.55
CA ALA A 34 -27.87 36.76 4.50
C ALA A 34 -26.62 36.50 5.35
N SER A 35 -26.82 35.79 6.47
CA SER A 35 -25.78 35.19 7.28
C SER A 35 -24.85 34.34 6.38
N PRO A 36 -23.53 34.31 6.60
CA PRO A 36 -22.63 33.51 5.77
C PRO A 36 -23.05 32.04 5.86
N THR A 37 -23.49 31.48 4.73
CA THR A 37 -23.73 30.05 4.59
C THR A 37 -22.46 29.31 5.01
N ALA A 38 -22.59 28.46 6.03
CA ALA A 38 -21.52 27.56 6.43
C ALA A 38 -21.08 26.76 5.21
N SER A 39 -19.85 26.98 4.76
CA SER A 39 -19.23 26.15 3.73
C SER A 39 -19.21 24.74 4.28
N ALA A 40 -20.02 23.84 3.71
CA ALA A 40 -20.00 22.44 4.06
C ALA A 40 -18.56 21.95 3.85
N ALA A 41 -17.88 21.64 4.95
CA ALA A 41 -16.57 21.01 4.87
C ALA A 41 -16.76 19.66 4.19
N SER A 42 -16.30 19.55 2.95
CA SER A 42 -16.26 18.28 2.24
C SER A 42 -15.28 17.38 2.99
N THR A 43 -15.80 16.43 3.75
CA THR A 43 -14.98 15.38 4.35
C THR A 43 -14.24 14.65 3.24
N PRO A 44 -12.90 14.56 3.29
CA PRO A 44 -12.13 13.80 2.30
C PRO A 44 -12.65 12.36 2.23
N ALA A 45 -12.81 11.83 1.01
CA ALA A 45 -13.13 10.43 0.85
C ALA A 45 -12.03 9.56 1.50
N PRO A 46 -12.40 8.44 2.15
CA PRO A 46 -11.42 7.51 2.72
C PRO A 46 -10.38 7.13 1.66
N GLN A 47 -9.10 7.15 2.02
CA GLN A 47 -8.06 6.72 1.10
C GLN A 47 -8.17 5.20 0.90
N PRO A 48 -7.99 4.69 -0.33
CA PRO A 48 -8.05 3.26 -0.57
C PRO A 48 -6.94 2.56 0.20
N VAL A 49 -7.32 1.54 0.97
CA VAL A 49 -6.38 0.67 1.68
C VAL A 49 -5.52 -0.07 0.65
N ALA A 50 -4.20 -0.06 0.84
CA ALA A 50 -3.28 -0.81 -0.01
C ALA A 50 -3.65 -2.30 -0.04
N ASN A 51 -3.67 -2.89 -1.23
CA ASN A 51 -3.99 -4.30 -1.40
C ASN A 51 -3.13 -4.93 -2.49
N ASP A 52 -2.04 -5.56 -2.06
CA ASP A 52 -1.10 -6.25 -2.93
C ASP A 52 -1.73 -7.45 -3.65
N LEU A 53 -2.82 -8.03 -3.11
CA LEU A 53 -3.53 -9.16 -3.71
C LEU A 53 -4.81 -8.74 -4.44
N SER A 54 -4.97 -7.46 -4.76
CA SER A 54 -6.16 -6.94 -5.44
C SER A 54 -6.45 -7.60 -6.79
N SER A 55 -5.41 -7.98 -7.54
CA SER A 55 -5.50 -8.76 -8.79
C SER A 55 -5.59 -10.28 -8.60
N GLY A 56 -5.68 -10.76 -7.35
CA GLY A 56 -5.68 -12.18 -6.99
C GLY A 56 -4.27 -12.74 -6.70
N SER A 57 -3.23 -12.17 -7.31
CA SER A 57 -1.83 -12.50 -7.07
C SER A 57 -0.90 -11.30 -7.24
N THR A 58 0.29 -11.41 -6.66
CA THR A 58 1.41 -10.49 -6.86
C THR A 58 2.72 -11.24 -6.94
N GLN A 59 3.69 -10.70 -7.66
CA GLN A 59 5.04 -11.23 -7.74
C GLN A 59 6.02 -10.20 -7.19
N LYS A 60 6.98 -10.67 -6.40
CA LYS A 60 8.06 -9.85 -5.86
C LYS A 60 9.41 -10.54 -6.00
N THR A 61 10.44 -9.74 -6.11
CA THR A 61 11.83 -10.19 -6.01
C THR A 61 12.36 -9.82 -4.63
N VAL A 62 12.85 -10.81 -3.90
CA VAL A 62 13.39 -10.66 -2.54
C VAL A 62 14.86 -11.08 -2.58
N THR A 63 15.76 -10.19 -2.18
CA THR A 63 17.21 -10.45 -2.23
C THR A 63 17.76 -10.66 -0.83
N ALA A 64 18.59 -11.67 -0.66
CA ALA A 64 19.41 -11.86 0.52
C ALA A 64 20.82 -12.20 0.05
N GLY A 65 21.81 -11.34 0.31
CA GLY A 65 23.19 -11.59 -0.09
C GLY A 65 23.34 -11.93 -1.58
N ALA A 66 23.79 -13.15 -1.86
CA ALA A 66 24.00 -13.68 -3.21
C ALA A 66 22.73 -14.29 -3.83
N VAL A 67 21.68 -14.50 -3.04
CA VAL A 67 20.44 -15.15 -3.46
C VAL A 67 19.41 -14.09 -3.87
N SER A 68 18.85 -14.27 -5.06
CA SER A 68 17.66 -13.54 -5.51
C SER A 68 16.49 -14.50 -5.66
N ALA A 69 15.46 -14.31 -4.84
CA ALA A 69 14.24 -15.12 -4.83
C ALA A 69 13.13 -14.41 -5.58
N THR A 70 12.52 -15.08 -6.56
CA THR A 70 11.26 -14.66 -7.16
C THR A 70 10.13 -15.37 -6.44
N VAL A 71 9.25 -14.60 -5.80
CA VAL A 71 8.14 -15.11 -4.99
C VAL A 71 6.83 -14.65 -5.61
N ASN A 72 5.97 -15.61 -5.91
CA ASN A 72 4.59 -15.35 -6.28
C ASN A 72 3.72 -15.60 -5.05
N TYR A 73 2.89 -14.63 -4.71
CA TYR A 73 1.91 -14.71 -3.63
C TYR A 73 0.50 -14.65 -4.21
N TRP A 74 -0.41 -15.44 -3.66
CA TRP A 74 -1.82 -15.39 -4.03
C TRP A 74 -2.70 -15.86 -2.88
N SER A 75 -4.00 -15.58 -2.99
CA SER A 75 -5.01 -16.14 -2.12
C SER A 75 -6.00 -16.94 -2.95
N THR A 76 -6.34 -18.15 -2.49
CA THR A 76 -7.44 -18.93 -3.09
C THR A 76 -8.81 -18.44 -2.65
N LEU A 77 -8.86 -17.65 -1.56
CA LEU A 77 -10.06 -16.94 -1.12
C LEU A 77 -10.13 -15.59 -1.83
N SER A 78 -11.26 -15.27 -2.45
CA SER A 78 -11.46 -13.99 -3.14
C SER A 78 -11.42 -12.82 -2.15
N MET A 79 -10.93 -11.66 -2.60
CA MET A 79 -10.71 -10.50 -1.72
C MET A 79 -11.99 -9.97 -1.06
N ASP A 80 -13.18 -10.16 -1.67
CA ASP A 80 -14.47 -9.82 -1.05
C ASP A 80 -14.84 -10.74 0.14
N LYS A 81 -14.21 -11.92 0.22
CA LYS A 81 -14.39 -12.90 1.31
C LYS A 81 -13.30 -12.81 2.37
N TRP A 82 -12.33 -11.92 2.22
CA TRP A 82 -11.33 -11.62 3.24
C TRP A 82 -11.93 -10.82 4.39
N THR A 83 -12.86 -11.39 5.13
CA THR A 83 -13.54 -10.73 6.26
C THR A 83 -12.77 -10.93 7.57
N PRO A 84 -13.11 -10.17 8.64
CA PRO A 84 -12.43 -10.32 9.93
C PRO A 84 -12.47 -11.74 10.49
N THR A 85 -13.58 -12.45 10.32
CA THR A 85 -13.82 -13.79 10.87
C THR A 85 -13.46 -14.94 9.92
N ALA A 86 -13.17 -14.66 8.65
CA ALA A 86 -12.78 -15.68 7.70
C ALA A 86 -11.36 -16.20 7.99
N LEU A 87 -11.13 -17.49 7.77
CA LEU A 87 -9.79 -18.03 7.62
C LEU A 87 -9.26 -17.67 6.23
N LYS A 88 -8.20 -16.87 6.16
CA LYS A 88 -7.70 -16.26 4.92
C LYS A 88 -6.42 -16.98 4.47
N PRO A 89 -6.48 -17.87 3.46
CA PRO A 89 -5.30 -18.58 2.97
C PRO A 89 -4.42 -17.67 2.12
N VAL A 90 -3.12 -17.69 2.38
CA VAL A 90 -2.09 -17.02 1.59
C VAL A 90 -1.10 -18.07 1.13
N SER A 91 -1.19 -18.38 -0.15
CA SER A 91 -0.29 -19.31 -0.81
C SER A 91 0.88 -18.56 -1.44
N LEU A 92 2.02 -19.22 -1.48
CA LEU A 92 3.18 -18.72 -2.19
C LEU A 92 3.90 -19.83 -2.95
N SER A 93 4.63 -19.43 -3.97
CA SER A 93 5.63 -20.23 -4.66
C SER A 93 6.91 -19.43 -4.79
N MET A 94 8.06 -20.07 -4.62
CA MET A 94 9.36 -19.41 -4.67
C MET A 94 10.34 -20.23 -5.49
N VAL A 95 11.09 -19.53 -6.33
CA VAL A 95 12.30 -20.04 -7.01
C VAL A 95 13.41 -19.04 -6.79
N THR A 96 14.65 -19.52 -6.67
CA THR A 96 15.82 -18.68 -6.47
C THR A 96 16.83 -18.79 -7.61
N THR A 97 17.65 -17.74 -7.70
CA THR A 97 18.90 -17.68 -8.45
C THR A 97 20.01 -17.28 -7.48
N VAL A 98 21.26 -17.57 -7.84
CA VAL A 98 22.44 -17.19 -7.05
C VAL A 98 23.45 -16.46 -7.94
N THR A 99 24.16 -15.48 -7.40
CA THR A 99 25.20 -14.73 -8.11
C THR A 99 26.44 -14.53 -7.24
N PRO A 100 27.65 -14.92 -7.72
CA PRO A 100 27.91 -15.66 -8.97
C PRO A 100 27.25 -17.05 -8.97
N ASP A 101 27.02 -17.61 -10.15
CA ASP A 101 26.54 -18.99 -10.30
C ASP A 101 27.72 -19.92 -10.59
N ASP A 102 28.45 -20.26 -9.53
CA ASP A 102 29.61 -21.14 -9.60
C ASP A 102 29.23 -22.64 -9.45
N GLY A 103 27.93 -22.97 -9.46
CA GLY A 103 27.42 -24.34 -9.26
C GLY A 103 27.08 -24.69 -7.81
N GLN A 104 27.03 -23.69 -6.92
CA GLN A 104 26.53 -23.84 -5.55
C GLN A 104 25.01 -24.01 -5.50
N LYS A 105 24.53 -24.85 -4.58
CA LYS A 105 23.10 -25.02 -4.34
C LYS A 105 22.59 -24.01 -3.32
N VAL A 106 21.31 -23.65 -3.45
CA VAL A 106 20.58 -22.80 -2.52
C VAL A 106 19.44 -23.59 -1.90
N TYR A 107 19.42 -23.65 -0.59
CA TYR A 107 18.40 -24.33 0.19
C TYR A 107 17.59 -23.32 1.01
N LEU A 108 16.27 -23.49 1.07
CA LEU A 108 15.41 -22.80 2.02
C LEU A 108 15.33 -23.64 3.29
N GLN A 109 15.87 -23.13 4.40
CA GLN A 109 15.81 -23.81 5.69
C GLN A 109 14.48 -23.51 6.40
N ARG A 110 14.03 -22.25 6.34
CA ARG A 110 12.85 -21.78 7.06
C ARG A 110 12.13 -20.68 6.30
N ALA A 111 10.80 -20.79 6.26
CA ALA A 111 9.89 -19.71 5.88
C ALA A 111 8.93 -19.43 7.04
N THR A 112 8.88 -18.19 7.48
CA THR A 112 8.00 -17.75 8.57
C THR A 112 7.07 -16.66 8.07
N MET A 113 5.80 -16.74 8.43
CA MET A 113 4.80 -15.70 8.19
C MET A 113 4.21 -15.23 9.53
N THR A 114 4.24 -13.92 9.75
CA THR A 114 3.55 -13.26 10.88
C THR A 114 2.54 -12.27 10.32
N ALA A 115 1.29 -12.37 10.77
CA ALA A 115 0.22 -11.46 10.36
C ALA A 115 -0.01 -10.39 11.43
N VAL A 116 0.04 -9.12 11.03
CA VAL A 116 -0.20 -7.96 11.90
C VAL A 116 -1.44 -7.23 11.38
N PRO A 117 -2.61 -7.38 12.02
CA PRO A 117 -3.79 -6.63 11.63
C PRO A 117 -3.60 -5.15 11.95
N GLY A 118 -4.25 -4.28 11.19
CA GLY A 118 -4.20 -2.84 11.41
C GLY A 118 -5.39 -2.11 10.82
N ASN A 119 -5.47 -0.83 11.16
CA ASN A 119 -6.33 0.14 10.51
C ASN A 119 -5.59 1.47 10.35
N GLU A 120 -6.30 2.52 9.96
CA GLU A 120 -5.70 3.85 9.71
C GLU A 120 -5.04 4.48 10.94
N THR A 121 -5.46 4.10 12.15
CA THR A 121 -5.04 4.76 13.40
C THR A 121 -4.07 3.93 14.23
N GLN A 122 -4.08 2.61 14.08
CA GLN A 122 -3.26 1.71 14.90
C GLN A 122 -2.95 0.38 14.22
N SER A 123 -1.91 -0.29 14.74
CA SER A 123 -1.68 -1.72 14.55
C SER A 123 -2.19 -2.49 15.75
N PHE A 124 -2.79 -3.64 15.51
CA PHE A 124 -3.23 -4.56 16.56
C PHE A 124 -2.13 -5.56 16.93
N ALA A 125 -2.39 -6.38 17.94
CA ALA A 125 -1.49 -7.46 18.33
C ALA A 125 -1.22 -8.40 17.13
N PRO A 126 0.04 -8.77 16.86
CA PRO A 126 0.36 -9.78 15.87
C PRO A 126 -0.28 -11.12 16.18
N LEU A 127 -0.73 -11.83 15.15
CA LEU A 127 -1.12 -13.23 15.26
C LEU A 127 0.14 -14.09 15.48
N ALA A 128 -0.07 -15.30 16.01
CA ALA A 128 1.01 -16.27 16.18
C ALA A 128 1.70 -16.54 14.83
N ALA A 129 3.03 -16.50 14.85
CA ALA A 129 3.83 -16.78 13.66
C ALA A 129 3.63 -18.23 13.21
N GLN A 130 3.46 -18.42 11.91
CA GLN A 130 3.46 -19.74 11.30
C GLN A 130 4.81 -19.96 10.65
N THR A 131 5.40 -21.12 10.89
CA THR A 131 6.73 -21.46 10.40
C THR A 131 6.69 -22.81 9.72
N ASP A 132 7.20 -22.85 8.50
CA ASP A 132 7.60 -24.08 7.83
C ASP A 132 9.13 -24.17 7.85
N GLN A 133 9.65 -25.31 8.28
CA GLN A 133 11.07 -25.51 8.51
C GLN A 133 11.46 -26.95 8.15
N SER A 134 12.58 -27.08 7.46
CA SER A 134 13.21 -28.36 7.16
C SER A 134 14.46 -28.61 8.00
N ASN A 135 14.86 -29.88 8.09
CA ASN A 135 16.17 -30.26 8.61
C ASN A 135 17.27 -29.83 7.62
N ALA A 136 18.52 -29.73 8.10
CA ALA A 136 19.64 -29.39 7.24
C ALA A 136 19.78 -30.37 6.05
N PRO A 137 20.09 -29.89 4.83
CA PRO A 137 20.40 -28.49 4.49
C PRO A 137 19.17 -27.61 4.18
N GLY A 138 17.96 -28.18 4.09
CA GLY A 138 16.73 -27.47 3.75
C GLY A 138 16.08 -27.96 2.45
N TYR A 139 15.06 -27.25 1.97
CA TYR A 139 14.43 -27.49 0.67
C TYR A 139 15.28 -26.91 -0.46
N LEU A 140 15.61 -27.67 -1.51
CA LEU A 140 16.30 -27.12 -2.68
C LEU A 140 15.38 -26.15 -3.43
N VAL A 141 15.78 -24.89 -3.55
CA VAL A 141 14.96 -23.82 -4.17
C VAL A 141 15.64 -23.10 -5.33
N LEU A 142 16.85 -23.53 -5.69
CA LEU A 142 17.52 -23.06 -6.89
C LEU A 142 16.81 -23.60 -8.13
N ALA A 143 16.56 -22.74 -9.12
CA ALA A 143 15.91 -23.14 -10.37
C ALA A 143 16.55 -24.42 -10.98
N PRO A 144 15.75 -25.37 -11.49
CA PRO A 144 14.30 -25.32 -11.71
C PRO A 144 13.45 -25.75 -10.51
N TYR A 145 14.05 -26.03 -9.35
CA TYR A 145 13.32 -26.46 -8.17
C TYR A 145 12.65 -25.27 -7.48
N SER A 146 11.44 -25.49 -6.98
CA SER A 146 10.65 -24.45 -6.33
C SER A 146 10.10 -24.91 -4.99
N TYR A 147 9.98 -23.97 -4.06
CA TYR A 147 9.24 -24.13 -2.82
C TYR A 147 7.79 -23.65 -3.01
N SER A 148 6.84 -24.26 -2.31
CA SER A 148 5.45 -23.81 -2.28
C SER A 148 4.82 -24.11 -0.93
N GLN A 149 4.08 -23.14 -0.38
CA GLN A 149 3.47 -23.25 0.94
C GLN A 149 2.20 -22.41 1.02
N THR A 150 1.25 -22.81 1.87
CA THR A 150 0.11 -21.98 2.24
C THR A 150 0.15 -21.69 3.73
N PHE A 151 0.06 -20.41 4.09
CA PHE A 151 -0.11 -19.93 5.45
C PHE A 151 -1.53 -19.41 5.64
N ASN A 152 -2.10 -19.51 6.84
CA ASN A 152 -3.47 -19.11 7.07
C ASN A 152 -3.54 -17.92 8.04
N VAL A 153 -4.07 -16.79 7.59
CA VAL A 153 -4.35 -15.67 8.49
C VAL A 153 -5.67 -15.96 9.19
N GLY A 154 -5.63 -16.11 10.51
CA GLY A 154 -6.79 -16.37 11.35
C GLY A 154 -7.73 -15.17 11.48
N GLU A 155 -8.58 -15.24 12.49
CA GLU A 155 -9.46 -14.13 12.83
C GLU A 155 -8.65 -12.90 13.25
N VAL A 156 -9.17 -11.73 12.91
CA VAL A 156 -8.58 -10.42 13.23
C VAL A 156 -9.66 -9.53 13.86
N PRO A 157 -9.29 -8.50 14.63
CA PRO A 157 -10.26 -7.57 15.21
C PRO A 157 -11.23 -7.01 14.17
N ALA A 158 -12.49 -6.82 14.54
CA ALA A 158 -13.55 -6.37 13.62
C ALA A 158 -13.26 -4.98 13.03
N GLU A 159 -12.56 -4.14 13.80
CA GLU A 159 -12.12 -2.81 13.41
C GLU A 159 -10.90 -2.80 12.46
N ALA A 160 -10.22 -3.93 12.23
CA ALA A 160 -9.13 -4.02 11.28
C ALA A 160 -9.62 -3.79 9.84
N THR A 161 -8.90 -2.96 9.08
CA THR A 161 -9.17 -2.69 7.65
C THR A 161 -8.16 -3.36 6.74
N PHE A 162 -7.00 -3.75 7.27
CA PHE A 162 -5.99 -4.52 6.55
C PHE A 162 -5.24 -5.46 7.49
N VAL A 163 -4.49 -6.36 6.87
CA VAL A 163 -3.45 -7.14 7.52
C VAL A 163 -2.14 -6.93 6.79
N THR A 164 -1.07 -6.69 7.54
CA THR A 164 0.31 -6.72 7.03
C THR A 164 0.88 -8.10 7.29
N LEU A 165 1.25 -8.82 6.22
CA LEU A 165 1.88 -10.12 6.26
C LEU A 165 3.37 -9.92 6.17
N GLN A 166 4.09 -10.32 7.20
CA GLN A 166 5.54 -10.23 7.28
C GLN A 166 6.11 -11.62 7.04
N PHE A 167 6.85 -11.77 5.94
CA PHE A 167 7.55 -13.00 5.60
C PHE A 167 9.03 -12.87 5.91
N THR A 168 9.60 -13.93 6.48
CA THR A 168 11.05 -14.08 6.66
C THR A 168 11.48 -15.40 6.05
N TYR A 169 12.49 -15.35 5.18
CA TYR A 169 13.08 -16.48 4.51
C TYR A 169 14.53 -16.63 4.96
N GLU A 170 14.89 -17.85 5.36
CA GLU A 170 16.25 -18.20 5.73
C GLU A 170 16.79 -19.25 4.76
N TYR A 171 17.79 -18.83 4.01
CA TYR A 171 18.49 -19.65 3.03
C TYR A 171 19.83 -20.13 3.57
N LEU A 172 20.22 -21.32 3.14
CA LEU A 172 21.57 -21.86 3.24
C LEU A 172 22.14 -21.98 1.82
N VAL A 173 23.22 -21.26 1.57
CA VAL A 173 23.96 -21.31 0.29
C VAL A 173 25.21 -22.12 0.51
N GLN A 174 25.47 -23.12 -0.34
CA GLN A 174 26.75 -23.87 -0.27
C GLN A 174 27.92 -22.92 -0.47
N ALA A 175 28.95 -23.02 0.39
CA ALA A 175 30.13 -22.16 0.31
C ALA A 175 30.95 -22.39 -0.98
N THR A 176 31.00 -23.64 -1.43
CA THR A 176 31.56 -24.05 -2.74
C THR A 176 30.73 -25.22 -3.29
N PRO A 177 30.77 -25.49 -4.61
CA PRO A 177 30.09 -26.64 -5.18
C PRO A 177 30.48 -27.92 -4.46
N THR A 178 29.49 -28.76 -4.13
CA THR A 178 29.63 -30.04 -3.39
C THR A 178 29.99 -29.94 -1.90
N SER A 179 30.24 -28.75 -1.36
CA SER A 179 30.54 -28.56 0.06
C SER A 179 29.35 -28.85 0.98
N GLU A 180 29.65 -29.32 2.19
CA GLU A 180 28.71 -29.44 3.31
C GLU A 180 28.76 -28.21 4.25
N GLU A 181 29.55 -27.19 3.90
CA GLU A 181 29.57 -25.91 4.59
C GLU A 181 28.61 -24.94 3.90
N TYR A 182 27.82 -24.23 4.71
CA TYR A 182 26.76 -23.36 4.24
C TYR A 182 26.86 -21.96 4.84
N ALA A 183 26.67 -20.95 4.01
CA ALA A 183 26.47 -19.57 4.42
C ALA A 183 24.97 -19.30 4.62
N LYS A 184 24.59 -18.82 5.81
CA LYS A 184 23.22 -18.39 6.08
C LYS A 184 22.95 -17.02 5.45
N GLN A 185 21.82 -16.90 4.76
CA GLN A 185 21.33 -15.64 4.20
C GLN A 185 19.85 -15.47 4.58
N THR A 186 19.48 -14.28 5.04
CA THR A 186 18.11 -13.99 5.49
C THR A 186 17.53 -12.84 4.69
N ALA A 187 16.30 -13.00 4.25
CA ALA A 187 15.51 -12.00 3.58
C ALA A 187 14.16 -11.82 4.28
N SER A 188 13.61 -10.62 4.18
CA SER A 188 12.24 -10.34 4.63
C SER A 188 11.46 -9.65 3.52
N ASP A 189 10.17 -9.93 3.47
CA ASP A 189 9.22 -9.24 2.58
C ASP A 189 7.93 -8.95 3.35
N THR A 190 7.16 -7.99 2.84
CA THR A 190 5.88 -7.58 3.42
C THR A 190 4.80 -7.46 2.36
N LEU A 191 3.60 -7.95 2.66
CA LEU A 191 2.40 -7.69 1.88
C LEU A 191 1.35 -6.99 2.74
N THR A 192 0.64 -6.02 2.18
CA THR A 192 -0.56 -5.45 2.78
C THR A 192 -1.78 -5.95 2.01
N VAL A 193 -2.71 -6.58 2.72
CA VAL A 193 -3.95 -7.10 2.13
C VAL A 193 -5.14 -6.49 2.85
N ALA A 194 -6.06 -5.93 2.08
CA ALA A 194 -7.28 -5.32 2.63
C ALA A 194 -8.21 -6.38 3.22
N ILE A 195 -8.92 -6.01 4.29
CA ILE A 195 -9.98 -6.80 4.89
C ILE A 195 -11.32 -6.27 4.37
N ALA A 196 -12.09 -7.13 3.72
CA ALA A 196 -13.44 -6.82 3.30
C ALA A 196 -14.33 -6.58 4.52
N ARG A 197 -14.91 -5.39 4.57
CA ARG A 197 -16.04 -5.10 5.44
C ARG A 197 -17.23 -5.82 4.81
N GLY A 198 -17.65 -6.95 5.40
CA GLY A 198 -18.83 -7.67 4.94
C GLY A 198 -19.96 -6.68 4.76
N GLY A 199 -20.43 -6.51 3.53
CA GLY A 199 -21.53 -5.60 3.25
C GLY A 199 -22.72 -6.01 4.10
N SER A 200 -23.07 -5.19 5.08
CA SER A 200 -24.43 -5.18 5.59
C SER A 200 -25.32 -4.85 4.38
N ALA A 201 -25.95 -5.86 3.81
CA ALA A 201 -27.13 -5.66 2.99
C ALA A 201 -28.13 -4.93 3.89
N GLY A 202 -28.25 -3.63 3.68
CA GLY A 202 -29.39 -2.84 4.15
C GLY A 202 -30.60 -3.08 3.26
#